data_AF-A0A849E0M2-F1
#
_entry.id   AF-A0A849E0M2-F1
#
_cell.length_a   1.000
_cell.length_b   1.000
_cell.length_c   1.000
_cell.angle_alpha   90.00
_cell.angle_beta   90.00
_cell.angle_gamma   90.00
#
_symmetry.space_group_name_H-M   'P 1'
#
loop_
_entity.id
_entity.type
_entity.pdbx_description
1 polymer ?
#
loop_
_entity_poly.entity_id
_entity_poly.type
_entity_poly.pdbx_seq_one_letter_code
_entity_poly.pdbx_strand_id
1 'polypeptide(L)'
;MFDIGFWELCLITVVALLILGPERLPTAARTAGKWVSKIRGMVNNVKQEIDRELQLDEIRSKMQQQEEQLKADSGIADLKQAIDNTIADLDPVESSQQAKSNNKSPSEKPDDQEKL
;
A
#
# COMPACT_ATOMS: atom_id res chain seq x y z
N MET A 1 -1.69 -0.36 -3.13
CA MET A 1 -1.02 -1.59 -3.58
C MET A 1 -2.06 -2.72 -3.62
N PHE A 2 -2.88 -2.70 -4.66
CA PHE A 2 -3.82 -3.78 -4.98
C PHE A 2 -3.91 -3.84 -6.51
N ASP A 3 -2.77 -4.13 -7.14
CA ASP A 3 -2.69 -4.42 -8.57
C ASP A 3 -3.15 -5.86 -8.83
N ILE A 4 -4.38 -6.18 -8.41
CA ILE A 4 -5.05 -7.42 -8.79
C ILE A 4 -5.76 -7.15 -10.12
N GLY A 5 -5.16 -7.62 -11.19
CA GLY A 5 -5.77 -7.64 -12.50
C GLY A 5 -6.77 -8.78 -12.65
N PHE A 6 -7.44 -8.79 -13.80
CA PHE A 6 -8.38 -9.86 -14.15
C PHE A 6 -7.70 -11.24 -14.17
N TRP A 7 -6.42 -11.28 -14.60
CA TRP A 7 -5.67 -12.53 -14.71
C TRP A 7 -5.35 -13.14 -13.34
N GLU A 8 -4.92 -12.31 -12.38
CA GLU A 8 -4.65 -12.72 -11.01
C GLU A 8 -5.92 -13.24 -10.33
N LEU A 9 -7.05 -12.55 -10.52
CA LEU A 9 -8.34 -12.98 -9.98
C LEU A 9 -8.78 -14.34 -10.56
N CYS A 10 -8.61 -14.54 -11.87
CA CYS A 10 -8.88 -15.83 -12.52
C CYS A 10 -8.02 -16.95 -11.93
N LEU A 11 -6.71 -16.72 -11.77
CA LEU A 11 -5.79 -17.71 -11.21
C LEU A 11 -6.16 -18.09 -9.78
N ILE A 12 -6.44 -17.10 -8.92
CA ILE A 12 -6.90 -17.34 -7.54
C ILE A 12 -8.20 -18.13 -7.53
N THR A 13 -9.13 -17.81 -8.44
CA THR A 13 -10.40 -18.53 -8.56
C THR A 13 -10.17 -19.99 -8.93
N VAL A 14 -9.32 -20.28 -9.91
CA VAL A 14 -8.98 -21.66 -10.29
C VAL A 14 -8.37 -22.43 -9.12
N VAL A 15 -7.42 -21.83 -8.39
CA VAL A 15 -6.80 -22.45 -7.22
C VAL A 15 -7.84 -22.69 -6.12
N ALA A 16 -8.72 -21.73 -5.86
CA ALA A 16 -9.79 -21.87 -4.87
C ALA A 16 -10.77 -23.00 -5.26
N LEU A 17 -11.09 -23.14 -6.54
CA LEU A 17 -11.91 -24.24 -7.06
C LEU A 17 -11.21 -25.59 -6.87
N LEU A 18 -9.88 -25.65 -6.99
CA LEU A 18 -9.12 -26.89 -6.79
C LEU A 18 -9.06 -27.32 -5.32
N ILE A 19 -8.82 -26.38 -4.41
CA ILE A 19 -8.67 -26.63 -2.97
C ILE A 19 -10.02 -26.94 -2.33
N LEU A 20 -11.00 -26.07 -2.56
CA LEU A 20 -12.30 -26.14 -1.91
C LEU A 20 -13.29 -26.99 -2.70
N GLY A 21 -13.13 -27.05 -4.02
CA GLY A 21 -14.07 -27.69 -4.94
C GLY A 21 -15.05 -26.68 -5.56
N PRO A 22 -15.47 -26.89 -6.82
CA PRO A 22 -16.40 -26.00 -7.52
C PRO A 22 -17.77 -25.90 -6.87
N GLU A 23 -18.21 -26.95 -6.19
CA GLU A 23 -19.51 -26.93 -5.49
C GLU A 23 -19.47 -26.20 -4.14
N ARG A 24 -18.30 -26.15 -3.49
CA ARG A 24 -18.17 -25.63 -2.13
C ARG A 24 -17.74 -24.17 -2.08
N LEU A 25 -17.02 -23.68 -3.08
CA LEU A 25 -16.70 -22.25 -3.23
C LEU A 25 -17.95 -21.34 -3.20
N PRO A 26 -19.00 -21.56 -4.01
CA PRO A 26 -20.19 -20.71 -3.96
C PRO A 26 -20.91 -20.79 -2.62
N THR A 27 -20.88 -21.95 -1.96
CA THR A 27 -21.49 -22.15 -0.64
C THR A 27 -20.72 -21.39 0.45
N ALA A 28 -19.38 -21.41 0.41
CA ALA A 28 -18.53 -20.65 1.31
C ALA A 28 -18.69 -19.13 1.11
N ALA A 29 -18.70 -18.66 -0.14
CA ALA A 29 -18.93 -17.26 -0.47
C ALA A 29 -20.31 -16.77 0.01
N ARG A 30 -21.37 -17.57 -0.17
CA ARG A 30 -22.71 -17.28 0.36
C ARG A 30 -22.73 -17.21 1.88
N THR A 31 -21.98 -18.07 2.56
CA THR A 31 -21.93 -18.11 4.02
C THR A 31 -21.17 -16.90 4.57
N ALA A 32 -19.96 -16.65 4.04
CA ALA A 32 -19.19 -15.46 4.38
C ALA A 32 -19.98 -14.17 4.08
N GLY A 33 -20.64 -14.11 2.92
CA GLY A 33 -21.48 -12.97 2.54
C GLY A 33 -22.63 -12.73 3.52
N LYS A 34 -23.30 -13.79 4.02
CA LYS A 34 -24.33 -13.65 5.06
C LYS A 34 -23.77 -13.08 6.36
N TRP A 35 -22.56 -13.48 6.76
CA TRP A 35 -21.90 -12.99 7.98
C TRP A 35 -21.51 -11.52 7.83
N VAL A 36 -20.85 -11.16 6.73
CA VAL A 36 -20.49 -9.78 6.40
C VAL A 36 -21.75 -8.90 6.30
N SER A 37 -22.82 -9.40 5.69
CA SER A 37 -24.10 -8.69 5.58
C SER A 37 -24.73 -8.42 6.96
N LYS A 38 -24.70 -9.40 7.88
CA LYS A 38 -25.17 -9.20 9.26
C LYS A 38 -24.35 -8.14 10.00
N ILE A 39 -23.02 -8.20 9.90
CA ILE A 39 -22.13 -7.22 10.54
C ILE A 39 -22.38 -5.83 9.97
N ARG A 40 -22.46 -5.71 8.64
CA ARG A 40 -22.73 -4.44 7.96
C ARG A 40 -24.11 -3.89 8.29
N GLY A 41 -25.12 -4.76 8.42
CA GLY A 41 -26.45 -4.37 8.88
C GLY A 41 -26.44 -3.82 10.30
N MET A 42 -25.71 -4.46 11.23
CA MET A 42 -25.58 -3.99 12.61
C MET A 42 -24.89 -2.61 12.68
N VAL A 43 -23.81 -2.41 11.93
CA VAL A 43 -23.13 -1.10 11.85
C VAL A 43 -24.06 -0.02 11.28
N ASN A 44 -24.83 -0.36 10.25
CA ASN A 44 -25.79 0.59 9.65
C ASN A 44 -26.92 0.95 10.62
N ASN A 45 -27.45 0.00 11.39
CA ASN A 45 -28.50 0.26 12.38
C ASN A 45 -27.98 1.16 13.51
N VAL A 46 -26.80 0.87 14.05
CA VAL A 46 -26.15 1.69 15.07
C VAL A 46 -25.90 3.10 14.54
N LYS A 47 -25.43 3.24 13.30
CA LYS A 47 -25.27 4.55 12.64
C LYS A 47 -26.60 5.30 12.52
N GLN A 48 -27.69 4.61 12.19
CA GLN A 48 -29.02 5.21 12.06
C GLN A 48 -29.65 5.63 13.39
N GLU A 49 -29.43 4.88 14.47
CA GLU A 49 -29.84 5.23 15.83
C GLU A 49 -29.04 6.44 16.33
N ILE A 50 -27.73 6.42 16.13
CA ILE A 50 -26.82 7.53 16.45
C ILE A 50 -27.18 8.81 15.67
N ASP A 51 -27.42 8.72 14.35
CA ASP A 51 -27.82 9.86 13.51
C ASP A 51 -29.20 10.43 13.92
N ARG A 52 -30.04 9.65 14.63
CA ARG A 52 -31.37 10.09 15.10
C ARG A 52 -31.38 10.71 16.49
N GLU A 53 -30.45 10.34 17.37
CA GLU A 53 -30.42 10.82 18.76
C GLU A 53 -29.26 11.78 19.09
N LEU A 54 -28.16 11.77 18.32
CA LEU A 54 -26.99 12.61 18.58
C LEU A 54 -26.81 13.63 17.44
N GLN A 55 -26.87 14.92 17.78
CA GLN A 55 -26.35 15.98 16.91
C GLN A 55 -24.91 15.61 16.54
N LEU A 56 -24.58 15.61 15.24
CA LEU A 56 -23.35 15.10 14.62
C LEU A 56 -22.01 15.65 15.18
N ASP A 57 -22.04 16.52 16.18
CA ASP A 57 -20.89 17.23 16.74
C ASP A 57 -20.10 16.41 17.78
N GLU A 58 -20.71 15.48 18.52
CA GLU A 58 -20.00 14.69 19.55
C GLU A 58 -19.10 13.58 18.96
N ILE A 59 -19.47 12.98 17.84
CA ILE A 59 -18.62 11.95 17.19
C ILE A 59 -17.51 12.61 16.37
N ARG A 60 -17.79 13.74 15.71
CA ARG A 60 -16.74 14.55 15.06
C ARG A 60 -15.69 15.00 16.06
N SER A 61 -16.09 15.46 17.24
CA SER A 61 -15.15 15.86 18.28
C SER A 61 -14.38 14.67 18.88
N LYS A 62 -14.99 13.50 19.10
CA LYS A 62 -14.24 12.30 19.56
C LYS A 62 -13.29 11.74 18.51
N MET A 63 -13.64 11.76 17.23
CA MET A 63 -12.73 11.36 16.16
C MET A 63 -11.59 12.37 15.95
N GLN A 64 -11.87 13.68 16.04
CA GLN A 64 -10.83 14.71 16.00
C GLN A 64 -9.90 14.62 17.21
N GLN A 65 -10.43 14.37 18.42
CA GLN A 65 -9.61 14.17 19.61
C GLN A 65 -8.79 12.88 19.57
N GLN A 66 -9.31 11.80 18.99
CA GLN A 66 -8.51 10.59 18.75
C GLN A 66 -7.44 10.81 17.69
N GLU A 67 -7.75 11.51 16.59
CA GLU A 67 -6.75 11.87 15.59
C GLU A 67 -5.69 12.81 16.15
N GLU A 68 -6.06 13.78 16.99
CA GLU A 68 -5.11 14.66 17.69
C GLU A 68 -4.31 13.89 18.73
N GLN A 69 -4.91 12.98 19.49
CA GLN A 69 -4.18 12.12 20.42
C GLN A 69 -3.24 11.16 19.69
N LEU A 70 -3.64 10.58 18.56
CA LEU A 70 -2.78 9.71 17.74
C LEU A 70 -1.66 10.49 17.01
N LYS A 71 -1.85 11.80 16.79
CA LYS A 71 -0.82 12.70 16.26
C LYS A 71 0.07 13.28 17.36
N ALA A 72 -0.46 13.47 18.57
CA ALA A 72 0.23 14.01 19.74
C ALA A 72 0.98 12.92 20.54
N ASP A 73 0.49 11.69 20.49
CA ASP A 73 1.24 10.50 20.90
C ASP A 73 2.29 10.30 19.80
N SER A 74 3.51 10.70 20.15
CA SER A 74 4.64 11.03 19.29
C SER A 74 5.04 9.98 18.25
N GLY A 75 4.47 8.77 18.29
CA GLY A 75 4.80 7.68 17.38
C GLY A 75 4.61 7.97 15.88
N ILE A 76 3.63 8.78 15.47
CA ILE A 76 3.44 9.12 14.04
C ILE A 76 4.36 10.27 13.60
N ALA A 77 4.62 11.24 14.47
CA ALA A 77 5.56 12.33 14.20
C ALA A 77 7.00 11.81 14.15
N ASP A 78 7.38 10.95 15.10
CA ASP A 78 8.67 10.29 15.18
C ASP A 78 8.88 9.34 13.97
N LEU A 79 7.83 8.62 13.56
CA LEU A 79 7.88 7.76 12.37
C LEU A 79 8.00 8.58 11.08
N LYS A 80 7.27 9.69 10.95
CA LYS A 80 7.43 10.61 9.81
C LYS A 80 8.84 11.15 9.72
N GLN A 81 9.41 11.57 10.85
CA GLN A 81 10.76 12.12 10.90
C GLN A 81 11.82 11.04 10.59
N ALA A 82 11.65 9.82 11.08
CA ALA A 82 12.52 8.69 10.74
C ALA A 82 12.44 8.33 9.25
N ILE A 83 11.24 8.35 8.65
CA ILE A 83 11.03 8.11 7.23
C ILE A 83 11.65 9.23 6.38
N ASP A 84 11.42 10.50 6.72
CA ASP A 84 11.99 11.63 5.98
C ASP A 84 13.53 11.64 6.05
N ASN A 85 14.12 11.30 7.19
CA ASN A 85 15.57 11.16 7.33
C ASN A 85 16.12 9.97 6.53
N THR A 86 15.39 8.86 6.49
CA THR A 86 15.79 7.67 5.70
C THR A 86 15.65 7.95 4.21
N ILE A 87 14.63 8.69 3.78
CA ILE A 87 14.45 9.10 2.37
C ILE A 87 15.50 10.13 1.96
N ALA A 88 15.89 11.04 2.86
CA ALA A 88 16.94 12.03 2.60
C ALA A 88 18.35 11.41 2.52
N ASP A 89 18.59 10.31 3.23
CA ASP A 89 19.86 9.56 3.20
C ASP A 89 19.93 8.54 2.05
N LEU A 90 18.81 8.31 1.36
CA LEU A 90 18.74 7.55 0.11
C LEU A 90 18.79 8.53 -1.07
N ASP A 91 20.00 8.80 -1.56
CA ASP A 91 20.23 9.35 -2.90
C ASP A 91 19.32 8.60 -3.91
N PRO A 92 18.59 9.29 -4.81
CA PRO A 92 17.74 8.62 -5.77
C PRO A 92 18.61 7.76 -6.69
N VAL A 93 18.64 6.46 -6.43
CA VAL A 93 19.20 5.43 -7.32
C VAL A 93 18.24 5.25 -8.49
N GLU A 94 18.11 6.29 -9.32
CA GLU A 94 17.60 6.20 -10.67
C GLU A 94 18.67 6.78 -11.60
N SER A 95 19.41 5.89 -12.29
CA SER A 95 19.83 6.03 -13.70
C SER A 95 20.91 5.01 -14.14
N SER A 96 20.95 3.82 -13.55
CA SER A 96 21.79 2.71 -14.06
C SER A 96 21.02 1.80 -15.00
N GLN A 97 20.34 2.35 -16.02
CA GLN A 97 19.74 1.53 -17.08
C GLN A 97 19.49 2.27 -18.40
N GLN A 98 20.39 3.16 -18.82
CA GLN A 98 20.44 3.56 -20.23
C GLN A 98 21.82 4.08 -20.65
N ALA A 99 22.76 3.16 -20.89
CA ALA A 99 23.91 3.44 -21.76
C ALA A 99 24.52 2.13 -22.28
N LYS A 100 23.71 1.32 -22.96
CA LYS A 100 24.23 0.39 -23.98
C LYS A 100 24.52 1.22 -25.24
N SER A 101 25.67 1.90 -25.29
CA SER A 101 26.37 2.25 -26.54
C SER A 101 27.72 2.87 -26.22
N ASN A 102 28.79 2.06 -26.29
CA ASN A 102 29.99 2.34 -27.10
C ASN A 102 31.11 1.40 -26.67
N ASN A 103 31.07 0.19 -27.22
CA ASN A 103 32.25 -0.61 -27.38
C ASN A 103 33.05 -0.05 -28.58
N LYS A 104 34.17 0.64 -28.33
CA LYS A 104 35.41 0.44 -29.10
C LYS A 104 36.59 1.25 -28.55
N SER A 105 37.52 0.47 -28.01
CA SER A 105 38.98 0.60 -28.08
C SER A 105 39.73 1.71 -27.34
N PRO A 106 40.96 1.38 -26.89
CA PRO A 106 41.50 1.79 -25.62
C PRO A 106 42.54 2.90 -25.71
N SER A 107 42.82 3.47 -24.54
CA SER A 107 44.02 4.22 -24.21
C SER A 107 45.28 3.53 -24.74
N GLU A 108 46.05 4.23 -25.56
CA GLU A 108 47.46 3.94 -25.81
C GLU A 108 48.25 5.24 -25.53
N LYS A 109 48.97 5.26 -24.40
CA LYS A 109 50.06 6.22 -24.16
C LYS A 109 51.24 5.79 -25.03
N PRO A 110 52.10 6.72 -25.46
CA PRO A 110 53.36 6.85 -24.72
C PRO A 110 53.83 8.29 -24.54
N ASP A 111 54.62 8.48 -23.47
CA ASP A 111 55.50 9.60 -23.22
C ASP A 111 56.52 9.79 -24.37
N ASP A 112 56.78 11.04 -24.77
CA ASP A 112 58.02 11.54 -25.39
C ASP A 112 57.94 13.08 -25.33
N GLN A 113 58.62 13.78 -24.42
CA GLN A 113 59.98 14.34 -24.58
C GLN A 113 60.26 15.11 -25.88
N GLU A 114 60.97 16.22 -25.68
CA GLU A 114 61.64 17.11 -26.64
C GLU A 114 60.78 18.22 -27.30
N LYS A 115 60.93 19.50 -26.92
CA LYS A 115 62.09 20.41 -27.10
C LYS A 115 62.14 21.01 -28.52
N LEU A 116 61.49 22.17 -28.69
CA LEU A 116 62.00 23.45 -29.24
C LEU A 116 60.84 24.36 -29.67
#